data_AF-A0A949FQS7-F1
#
_entry.id   AF-A0A949FQS7-F1
#
_cell.length_a   1.000
_cell.length_b   1.000
_cell.length_c   1.000
_cell.angle_alpha   90.00
_cell.angle_beta   90.00
_cell.angle_gamma   90.00
#
_symmetry.space_group_name_H-M   'P 1'
#
loop_
_entity.id
_entity.type
_entity.pdbx_description
1 polymer ?
#
loop_
_entity_poly.entity_id
_entity_poly.type
_entity_poly.pdbx_seq_one_letter_code
_entity_poly.pdbx_strand_id
1 'polypeptide(L)'
;GSDAEIEELRKSQTAKSVREWALTDFPEVGDRLLDKTPTEATLTRGMQAFTKAQCLACHRVSGHGVNLGPDLSESIKKHQGKDLLRQILEPSHEIHPQFQATQFLLENGNILSGSVVDEDDAQVQIIPSLLTPDRRVQLKKKEIEERRRSNISSMPNGLVNVLTKEEILDLLRFLESGAKHEMHHE
;
A
#
# COMPACT_ATOMS: atom_id res chain seq x y z
N GLY A 1 8.56 25.17 15.18
CA GLY A 1 7.31 25.58 14.51
C GLY A 1 6.97 24.47 13.53
N SER A 2 5.78 23.91 13.65
CA SER A 2 5.33 22.69 12.94
C SER A 2 5.61 22.72 11.44
N ASP A 3 5.60 23.89 10.83
CA ASP A 3 5.74 24.06 9.39
C ASP A 3 7.16 23.78 8.89
N ALA A 4 8.18 24.06 9.71
CA ALA A 4 9.57 23.76 9.37
C ALA A 4 9.86 22.26 9.46
N GLU A 5 9.31 21.57 10.47
CA GLU A 5 9.39 20.11 10.59
C GLU A 5 8.59 19.41 9.48
N ILE A 6 7.42 19.92 9.12
CA ILE A 6 6.63 19.39 7.98
C ILE A 6 7.37 19.59 6.66
N GLU A 7 8.01 20.73 6.46
CA GLU A 7 8.79 21.02 5.27
C GLU A 7 10.09 20.21 5.20
N GLU A 8 10.73 19.95 6.34
CA GLU A 8 11.92 19.12 6.44
C GLU A 8 11.58 17.63 6.26
N LEU A 9 10.44 17.17 6.78
CA LEU A 9 9.88 15.84 6.50
C LEU A 9 9.52 15.67 5.01
N ARG A 10 8.96 16.70 4.37
CA ARG A 10 8.73 16.73 2.92
C ARG A 10 10.03 16.63 2.13
N LYS A 11 11.05 17.40 2.52
CA LYS A 11 12.38 17.35 1.89
C LYS A 11 13.05 16.00 2.10
N SER A 12 12.95 15.43 3.30
CA SER A 12 13.48 14.11 3.65
C SER A 12 12.78 12.95 2.91
N GLN A 13 11.53 13.11 2.48
CA GLN A 13 10.76 12.10 1.74
C GLN A 13 10.94 12.16 0.22
N THR A 14 11.68 13.15 -0.30
CA THR A 14 11.97 13.22 -1.74
C THR A 14 13.14 12.31 -2.11
N ALA A 15 12.93 10.99 -2.00
CA ALA A 15 13.61 10.09 -2.93
C ALA A 15 13.26 10.60 -4.33
N LYS A 16 14.26 11.04 -5.12
CA LYS A 16 14.10 11.71 -6.43
C LYS A 16 12.92 11.12 -7.20
N SER A 17 11.77 11.77 -7.12
CA SER A 17 10.56 11.36 -7.82
C SER A 17 10.81 11.58 -9.30
N VAL A 18 10.64 10.53 -10.09
CA VAL A 18 10.64 10.61 -11.56
C VAL A 18 9.42 11.41 -12.01
N ARG A 19 8.22 11.03 -11.56
CA ARG A 19 6.95 11.63 -11.99
C ARG A 19 5.77 11.18 -11.11
N GLU A 20 4.76 12.03 -10.94
CA GLU A 20 3.43 11.60 -10.45
C GLU A 20 2.62 10.99 -11.61
N TRP A 21 2.23 9.74 -11.46
CA TRP A 21 1.57 8.95 -12.50
C TRP A 21 0.05 8.92 -12.36
N ALA A 22 -0.65 9.01 -13.48
CA ALA A 22 -2.10 8.85 -13.55
C ALA A 22 -2.48 7.66 -14.46
N LEU A 23 -3.69 7.11 -14.30
CA LEU A 23 -4.19 6.03 -15.17
C LEU A 23 -4.17 6.40 -16.66
N THR A 24 -4.35 7.68 -16.99
CA THR A 24 -4.30 8.18 -18.38
C THR A 24 -2.92 8.11 -19.01
N ASP A 25 -1.85 7.94 -18.21
CA ASP A 25 -0.49 7.77 -18.70
C ASP A 25 -0.23 6.35 -19.26
N PHE A 26 -1.15 5.41 -19.00
CA PHE A 26 -1.05 4.01 -19.38
C PHE A 26 -2.21 3.55 -20.28
N PRO A 27 -2.45 4.21 -21.43
CA PRO A 27 -3.52 3.79 -22.35
C PRO A 27 -3.35 2.37 -22.89
N GLU A 28 -2.13 1.82 -22.85
CA GLU A 28 -1.84 0.45 -23.25
C GLU A 28 -2.28 -0.62 -22.24
N VAL A 29 -2.62 -0.24 -21.01
CA VAL A 29 -3.05 -1.18 -19.97
C VAL A 29 -4.55 -1.42 -20.09
N GLY A 30 -4.91 -2.56 -20.71
CA GLY A 30 -6.28 -3.06 -20.78
C GLY A 30 -6.74 -3.78 -19.51
N ASP A 31 -7.77 -4.60 -19.60
CA ASP A 31 -8.29 -5.39 -18.47
C ASP A 31 -7.32 -6.49 -18.01
N ARG A 32 -6.40 -6.89 -18.90
CA ARG A 32 -5.23 -7.71 -18.60
C ARG A 32 -4.03 -7.15 -19.33
N LEU A 33 -2.86 -7.17 -18.69
CA LEU A 33 -1.62 -6.75 -19.35
C LEU A 33 -0.90 -7.92 -20.02
N LEU A 34 -1.12 -9.14 -19.52
CA LEU A 34 -0.52 -10.37 -20.05
C LEU A 34 -1.32 -10.97 -21.22
N ASP A 35 -1.11 -10.42 -22.42
CA ASP A 35 -1.50 -11.10 -23.67
C ASP A 35 -0.48 -12.17 -24.08
N LYS A 36 0.73 -12.11 -23.52
CA LYS A 36 1.86 -13.01 -23.80
C LYS A 36 2.64 -13.32 -22.52
N THR A 37 3.21 -14.52 -22.44
CA THR A 37 4.10 -14.90 -21.34
C THR A 37 5.28 -13.92 -21.26
N PRO A 38 5.53 -13.31 -20.09
CA PRO A 38 6.64 -12.39 -19.93
C PRO A 38 7.97 -13.13 -20.03
N THR A 39 8.99 -12.45 -20.57
CA THR A 39 10.36 -12.99 -20.59
C THR A 39 10.98 -12.92 -19.19
N GLU A 40 11.97 -13.76 -18.90
CA GLU A 40 12.72 -13.69 -17.64
C GLU A 40 13.30 -12.29 -17.39
N ALA A 41 13.86 -11.64 -18.42
CA ALA A 41 14.37 -10.29 -18.29
C ALA A 41 13.29 -9.27 -17.88
N THR A 42 12.06 -9.43 -18.36
CA THR A 42 10.91 -8.63 -17.92
C THR A 42 10.55 -8.89 -16.46
N LEU A 43 10.54 -10.15 -16.05
CA LEU A 43 10.25 -10.53 -14.66
C LEU A 43 11.31 -9.99 -13.70
N THR A 44 12.60 -10.09 -14.04
CA THR A 44 13.70 -9.52 -13.25
C THR A 44 13.56 -8.01 -13.09
N ARG A 45 13.28 -7.26 -14.17
CA ARG A 45 13.06 -5.81 -14.08
C ARG A 45 11.82 -5.46 -13.25
N GLY A 46 10.75 -6.24 -13.37
CA GLY A 46 9.55 -6.06 -12.55
C GLY A 46 9.80 -6.30 -11.06
N MET A 47 10.61 -7.29 -10.70
CA MET A 47 11.05 -7.52 -9.32
C MET A 47 11.93 -6.38 -8.79
N GLN A 48 12.83 -5.85 -9.62
CA GLN A 48 13.64 -4.69 -9.26
C GLN A 48 12.75 -3.46 -9.02
N ALA A 49 11.76 -3.23 -9.88
CA ALA A 49 10.77 -2.17 -9.71
C ALA A 49 9.93 -2.34 -8.42
N PHE A 50 9.49 -3.57 -8.13
CA PHE A 50 8.78 -3.93 -6.90
C PHE A 50 9.59 -3.61 -5.64
N THR A 51 10.89 -3.92 -5.67
CA THR A 51 11.82 -3.62 -4.57
C THR A 51 12.09 -2.12 -4.45
N LYS A 52 12.32 -1.44 -5.58
CA LYS A 52 12.58 0.01 -5.66
C LYS A 52 11.39 0.84 -5.17
N ALA A 53 10.16 0.40 -5.44
CA ALA A 53 8.92 0.98 -4.90
C ALA A 53 8.60 0.52 -3.46
N GLN A 54 9.50 -0.21 -2.81
CA GLN A 54 9.40 -0.64 -1.40
C GLN A 54 8.18 -1.52 -1.09
N CYS A 55 7.63 -2.22 -2.08
CA CYS A 55 6.41 -3.02 -1.89
C CYS A 55 6.62 -4.15 -0.86
N LEU A 56 7.83 -4.72 -0.79
CA LEU A 56 8.22 -5.76 0.19
C LEU A 56 8.15 -5.29 1.66
N ALA A 57 8.16 -3.99 1.92
CA ALA A 57 8.08 -3.46 3.28
C ALA A 57 6.73 -3.77 3.95
N CYS A 58 5.67 -3.95 3.14
CA CYS A 58 4.32 -4.16 3.63
C CYS A 58 3.65 -5.42 3.06
N HIS A 59 4.01 -5.83 1.85
CA HIS A 59 3.35 -6.93 1.16
C HIS A 59 4.20 -8.18 1.11
N ARG A 60 3.50 -9.33 1.23
CA ARG A 60 4.05 -10.62 0.89
C ARG A 60 3.76 -10.94 -0.56
N VAL A 61 4.71 -11.56 -1.24
CA VAL A 61 4.55 -12.10 -2.59
C VAL A 61 5.36 -13.40 -2.70
N SER A 62 4.74 -14.48 -3.18
CA SER A 62 5.38 -15.78 -3.35
C SER A 62 6.17 -16.24 -2.10
N GLY A 63 5.62 -15.98 -0.90
CA GLY A 63 6.24 -16.33 0.37
C GLY A 63 7.28 -15.34 0.93
N HIS A 64 7.61 -14.27 0.21
CA HIS A 64 8.64 -13.29 0.61
C HIS A 64 8.06 -11.92 0.91
N GLY A 65 8.68 -11.17 1.82
CA GLY A 65 8.20 -9.87 2.30
C GLY A 65 7.49 -9.95 3.65
N VAL A 66 6.74 -8.90 4.00
CA VAL A 66 6.05 -8.77 5.29
C VAL A 66 4.54 -8.87 5.10
N ASN A 67 3.81 -9.39 6.10
CA ASN A 67 2.35 -9.54 6.05
C ASN A 67 1.63 -8.38 6.79
N LEU A 68 1.89 -7.13 6.38
CA LEU A 68 1.16 -5.96 6.90
C LEU A 68 -0.02 -5.57 6.00
N GLY A 69 0.17 -5.70 4.69
CA GLY A 69 -0.86 -5.57 3.68
C GLY A 69 -1.28 -6.94 3.11
N PRO A 70 -2.21 -6.95 2.14
CA PRO A 70 -2.63 -8.17 1.45
C PRO A 70 -1.47 -8.97 0.87
N ASP A 71 -1.58 -10.31 0.90
CA ASP A 71 -0.71 -11.18 0.10
C ASP A 71 -0.99 -10.95 -1.39
N LEU A 72 0.00 -10.44 -2.11
CA LEU A 72 -0.17 -10.08 -3.51
C LEU A 72 -0.34 -11.29 -4.41
N SER A 73 0.13 -12.48 -4.01
CA SER A 73 -0.13 -13.71 -4.75
C SER A 73 -1.63 -14.07 -4.78
N GLU A 74 -2.40 -13.60 -3.80
CA GLU A 74 -3.86 -13.74 -3.77
C GLU A 74 -4.57 -12.53 -4.39
N SER A 75 -4.08 -11.31 -4.14
CA SER A 75 -4.69 -10.09 -4.69
C SER A 75 -4.70 -10.08 -6.23
N ILE A 76 -3.63 -10.57 -6.87
CA ILE A 76 -3.52 -10.62 -8.34
C ILE A 76 -4.46 -11.65 -9.01
N LYS A 77 -5.12 -12.50 -8.23
CA LYS A 77 -6.23 -13.34 -8.73
C LYS A 77 -7.53 -12.55 -8.89
N LYS A 78 -7.67 -11.44 -8.15
CA LYS A 78 -8.86 -10.57 -8.14
C LYS A 78 -8.66 -9.31 -8.98
N HIS A 79 -7.49 -8.70 -8.88
CA HIS A 79 -7.16 -7.44 -9.54
C HIS A 79 -6.11 -7.68 -10.62
N GLN A 80 -6.42 -7.29 -11.87
CA GLN A 80 -5.57 -7.46 -13.04
C GLN A 80 -5.64 -6.21 -13.94
N GLY A 81 -4.64 -6.04 -14.80
CA GLY A 81 -4.56 -4.97 -15.79
C GLY A 81 -4.79 -3.60 -15.17
N LYS A 82 -5.77 -2.87 -15.72
CA LYS A 82 -6.10 -1.51 -15.32
C LYS A 82 -6.58 -1.41 -13.86
N ASP A 83 -7.24 -2.44 -13.37
CA ASP A 83 -7.71 -2.47 -11.98
C ASP A 83 -6.52 -2.63 -11.01
N LEU A 84 -5.59 -3.54 -11.30
CA LEU A 84 -4.34 -3.66 -10.54
C LEU A 84 -3.52 -2.37 -10.57
N LEU A 85 -3.40 -1.74 -11.75
CA LEU A 85 -2.70 -0.46 -11.86
C LEU A 85 -3.39 0.62 -11.01
N ARG A 86 -4.72 0.66 -10.98
CA ARG A 86 -5.46 1.61 -10.11
C ARG A 86 -5.18 1.34 -8.64
N GLN A 87 -5.18 0.09 -8.19
CA GLN A 87 -4.84 -0.25 -6.80
C GLN A 87 -3.46 0.27 -6.39
N ILE A 88 -2.51 0.32 -7.33
CA ILE A 88 -1.15 0.81 -7.08
C ILE A 88 -1.07 2.34 -7.11
N LEU A 89 -1.72 2.99 -8.09
CA LEU A 89 -1.68 4.45 -8.26
C LEU A 89 -2.59 5.20 -7.29
N GLU A 90 -3.73 4.59 -6.97
CA GLU A 90 -4.82 5.17 -6.18
C GLU A 90 -5.22 4.19 -5.05
N PRO A 91 -4.34 3.86 -4.10
CA PRO A 91 -4.57 2.84 -3.07
C PRO A 91 -5.76 3.12 -2.14
N SER A 92 -6.27 4.37 -2.10
CA SER A 92 -7.47 4.75 -1.35
C SER A 92 -8.77 4.62 -2.16
N HIS A 93 -8.71 4.30 -3.46
CA HIS A 93 -9.89 4.16 -4.32
C HIS A 93 -10.81 3.03 -3.83
N GLU A 94 -10.21 1.90 -3.47
CA GLU A 94 -10.89 0.77 -2.87
C GLU A 94 -9.97 0.13 -1.83
N ILE A 95 -10.43 0.05 -0.59
CA ILE A 95 -9.64 -0.50 0.52
C ILE A 95 -10.34 -1.76 1.00
N HIS A 96 -9.63 -2.89 0.94
CA HIS A 96 -10.18 -4.14 1.45
C HIS A 96 -10.50 -4.01 2.95
N PRO A 97 -11.71 -4.38 3.42
CA PRO A 97 -12.18 -4.10 4.79
C PRO A 97 -11.26 -4.60 5.91
N GLN A 98 -10.53 -5.70 5.67
CA GLN A 98 -9.56 -6.26 6.60
C GLN A 98 -8.35 -5.34 6.87
N PHE A 99 -7.98 -4.50 5.89
CA PHE A 99 -6.84 -3.58 5.98
C PHE A 99 -7.28 -2.13 6.16
N GLN A 100 -8.59 -1.88 6.25
CA GLN A 100 -9.14 -0.55 6.42
C GLN A 100 -9.11 -0.12 7.89
N ALA A 101 -8.29 0.89 8.18
CA ALA A 101 -8.21 1.50 9.50
C ALA A 101 -9.56 2.11 9.94
N THR A 102 -9.77 2.19 11.24
CA THR A 102 -10.89 2.91 11.84
C THR A 102 -10.40 4.24 12.37
N GLN A 103 -11.11 5.31 12.05
CA GLN A 103 -10.88 6.66 12.55
C GLN A 103 -11.86 6.95 13.70
N PHE A 104 -11.33 7.57 14.75
CA PHE A 104 -12.01 7.94 15.97
C PHE A 104 -11.84 9.44 16.18
N LEU A 105 -12.95 10.19 16.15
CA LEU A 105 -13.01 11.56 16.66
C LEU A 105 -13.28 11.47 18.15
N LEU A 106 -12.44 12.11 18.96
CA LEU A 106 -12.60 12.17 20.40
C LEU A 106 -13.27 13.49 20.81
N GLU A 107 -13.91 13.50 21.99
CA GLU A 107 -14.59 14.71 22.53
C GLU A 107 -13.66 15.92 22.71
N ASN A 108 -12.33 15.69 22.78
CA ASN A 108 -11.32 16.75 22.86
C ASN A 108 -10.92 17.29 21.46
N GLY A 109 -11.58 16.85 20.39
CA GLY A 109 -11.30 17.22 19.00
C GLY A 109 -10.14 16.45 18.35
N ASN A 110 -9.44 15.58 19.08
CA ASN A 110 -8.36 14.78 18.50
C ASN A 110 -8.92 13.67 17.61
N ILE A 111 -8.21 13.43 16.51
CA ILE A 111 -8.50 12.31 15.61
C ILE A 111 -7.40 11.26 15.76
N LEU A 112 -7.81 10.05 16.11
CA LEU A 112 -6.94 8.88 16.12
C LEU A 112 -7.38 7.91 15.04
N SER A 113 -6.43 7.22 14.42
CA SER A 113 -6.70 6.19 13.41
C SER A 113 -5.87 4.97 13.70
N GLY A 114 -6.42 3.79 13.46
CA GLY A 114 -5.72 2.53 13.63
C GLY A 114 -6.59 1.30 13.37
N SER A 115 -5.96 0.13 13.40
CA SER A 115 -6.64 -1.15 13.34
C SER A 115 -7.15 -1.52 14.72
N VAL A 116 -8.44 -1.83 14.84
CA VAL A 116 -9.03 -2.32 16.09
C VAL A 116 -8.57 -3.75 16.32
N VAL A 117 -7.93 -4.00 17.46
CA VAL A 117 -7.38 -5.31 17.81
C VAL A 117 -8.06 -5.95 19.01
N ASP A 118 -8.73 -5.16 19.83
CA ASP A 118 -9.53 -5.63 20.95
C ASP A 118 -10.62 -4.60 21.27
N GLU A 119 -11.77 -5.06 21.77
CA GLU A 119 -12.89 -4.21 22.12
C GLU A 119 -13.76 -4.89 23.18
N ASP A 120 -13.99 -4.20 24.30
CA ASP A 120 -14.93 -4.60 25.36
C ASP A 120 -16.03 -3.53 25.55
N ASP A 121 -16.89 -3.67 26.56
CA ASP A 121 -18.00 -2.74 26.80
C ASP A 121 -17.57 -1.30 27.12
N ALA A 122 -16.36 -1.10 27.65
CA ALA A 122 -15.86 0.20 28.11
C ALA A 122 -14.81 0.83 27.19
N GLN A 123 -14.04 0.03 26.46
CA GLN A 123 -12.85 0.50 25.73
C GLN A 123 -12.63 -0.21 24.39
N VAL A 124 -11.90 0.47 23.51
CA VAL A 124 -11.41 -0.02 22.23
C VAL A 124 -9.89 0.05 22.25
N GLN A 125 -9.21 -1.03 21.90
CA GLN A 125 -7.77 -1.04 21.69
C GLN A 125 -7.44 -1.00 20.21
N ILE A 126 -6.57 -0.08 19.83
CA ILE A 126 -6.12 0.09 18.45
C ILE A 126 -4.61 -0.02 18.31
N ILE A 127 -4.18 -0.45 17.13
CA ILE A 127 -2.80 -0.32 16.64
C ILE A 127 -2.78 0.83 15.63
N PRO A 128 -2.17 2.00 15.96
CA PRO A 128 -2.15 3.15 15.05
C PRO A 128 -1.31 2.94 13.79
N SER A 129 -0.31 2.08 13.85
CA SER A 129 0.55 1.74 12.72
C SER A 129 0.90 0.27 12.73
N LEU A 130 0.63 -0.42 11.63
CA LEU A 130 0.96 -1.84 11.45
C LEU A 130 2.46 -2.10 11.46
N LEU A 131 3.29 -1.07 11.21
CA LEU A 131 4.75 -1.14 11.33
C LEU A 131 5.21 -1.24 12.80
N THR A 132 4.38 -0.85 13.75
CA THR A 132 4.68 -0.89 15.19
C THR A 132 3.54 -1.59 15.95
N PRO A 133 3.37 -2.92 15.77
CA PRO A 133 2.22 -3.64 16.31
C PRO A 133 2.15 -3.64 17.84
N ASP A 134 3.30 -3.47 18.51
CA ASP A 134 3.38 -3.40 19.98
C ASP A 134 2.89 -2.06 20.54
N ARG A 135 2.84 -1.02 19.70
CA ARG A 135 2.35 0.30 20.12
C ARG A 135 0.83 0.34 20.06
N ARG A 136 0.21 -0.13 21.14
CA ARG A 136 -1.25 -0.12 21.29
C ARG A 136 -1.73 1.15 22.00
N VAL A 137 -2.87 1.67 21.57
CA VAL A 137 -3.56 2.79 22.22
C VAL A 137 -4.92 2.31 22.68
N GLN A 138 -5.26 2.61 23.94
CA GLN A 138 -6.58 2.35 24.49
C GLN A 138 -7.42 3.63 24.43
N LEU A 139 -8.62 3.50 23.88
CA LEU A 139 -9.61 4.56 23.79
C LEU A 139 -10.82 4.16 24.64
N LYS A 140 -11.22 5.01 25.59
CA LYS A 140 -12.47 4.76 26.32
C LYS A 140 -13.62 5.12 25.41
N LYS A 141 -14.62 4.25 25.30
CA LYS A 141 -15.79 4.47 24.42
C LYS A 141 -16.54 5.75 24.73
N LYS A 142 -16.58 6.15 26.00
CA LYS A 142 -17.17 7.41 26.45
C LYS A 142 -16.45 8.68 25.95
N GLU A 143 -15.19 8.56 25.54
CA GLU A 143 -14.39 9.68 25.02
C GLU A 143 -14.47 9.76 23.49
N ILE A 144 -15.17 8.83 22.83
CA ILE A 144 -15.33 8.74 21.37
C ILE A 144 -16.62 9.46 20.97
N GLU A 145 -16.48 10.53 20.20
CA GLU A 145 -17.58 11.29 19.62
C GLU A 145 -18.08 10.66 18.31
N GLU A 146 -17.16 10.27 17.42
CA GLU A 146 -17.47 9.62 16.15
C GLU A 146 -16.51 8.46 15.88
N ARG A 147 -17.04 7.36 15.33
CA ARG A 147 -16.26 6.23 14.83
C ARG A 147 -16.66 5.96 13.39
N ARG A 148 -15.67 5.95 12.48
CA ARG A 148 -15.90 5.64 11.07
C ARG A 148 -14.76 4.86 10.45
N ARG A 149 -15.03 4.17 9.34
CA ARG A 149 -13.99 3.56 8.51
C ARG A 149 -13.20 4.66 7.80
N SER A 150 -11.88 4.52 7.74
CA SER A 150 -11.00 5.47 7.03
C SER A 150 -11.18 5.32 5.53
N ASN A 151 -11.35 6.44 4.83
CA ASN A 151 -11.29 6.50 3.35
C ASN A 151 -9.85 6.68 2.84
N ILE A 152 -8.86 6.65 3.73
CA ILE A 152 -7.44 6.77 3.41
C ILE A 152 -6.77 5.44 3.71
N SER A 153 -6.10 4.89 2.69
CA SER A 153 -5.34 3.65 2.78
C SER A 153 -4.07 3.81 3.61
N SER A 154 -3.65 2.73 4.27
CA SER A 154 -2.34 2.66 4.91
C SER A 154 -1.20 2.44 3.90
N MET A 155 -1.51 2.04 2.66
CA MET A 155 -0.53 2.03 1.57
C MET A 155 -0.25 3.48 1.12
N PRO A 156 1.00 3.96 1.20
CA PRO A 156 1.33 5.32 0.78
C PRO A 156 1.05 5.56 -0.70
N ASN A 157 0.53 6.74 -1.03
CA ASN A 157 0.45 7.20 -2.41
C ASN A 157 1.85 7.50 -2.96
N GLY A 158 2.01 7.38 -4.28
CA GLY A 158 3.24 7.82 -4.96
C GLY A 158 4.45 6.90 -4.78
N LEU A 159 4.29 5.69 -4.24
CA LEU A 159 5.38 4.70 -4.13
C LEU A 159 6.04 4.40 -5.48
N VAL A 160 5.27 4.43 -6.58
CA VAL A 160 5.77 4.21 -7.94
C VAL A 160 6.30 5.48 -8.61
N ASN A 161 6.27 6.63 -7.95
CA ASN A 161 6.74 7.88 -8.55
C ASN A 161 8.26 7.87 -8.78
N VAL A 162 9.00 6.97 -8.13
CA VAL A 162 10.44 6.73 -8.36
C VAL A 162 10.72 5.84 -9.58
N LEU A 163 9.66 5.29 -10.21
CA LEU A 163 9.75 4.38 -11.34
C LEU A 163 9.54 5.10 -12.67
N THR A 164 10.16 4.60 -13.74
CA THR A 164 9.81 4.96 -15.11
C THR A 164 8.51 4.27 -15.55
N LYS A 165 7.95 4.72 -16.68
CA LYS A 165 6.75 4.10 -17.26
C LYS A 165 6.98 2.61 -17.55
N GLU A 166 8.14 2.28 -18.12
CA GLU A 166 8.54 0.91 -18.47
C GLU A 166 8.72 0.05 -17.21
N GLU A 167 9.31 0.60 -16.15
CA GLU A 167 9.44 -0.10 -14.86
C GLU A 167 8.07 -0.41 -14.25
N ILE A 168 7.09 0.49 -14.36
CA ILE A 168 5.72 0.24 -13.89
C ILE A 168 5.02 -0.84 -14.72
N LEU A 169 5.19 -0.83 -16.04
CA LEU A 169 4.64 -1.89 -16.90
C LEU A 169 5.27 -3.25 -16.59
N ASP A 170 6.58 -3.30 -16.35
CA ASP A 170 7.27 -4.54 -15.98
C ASP A 170 6.90 -4.99 -14.55
N LEU A 171 6.66 -4.07 -13.62
CA LEU A 171 6.09 -4.35 -12.30
C LEU A 171 4.72 -5.03 -12.41
N LEU A 172 3.81 -4.50 -13.23
CA LEU A 172 2.50 -5.12 -13.45
C LEU A 172 2.64 -6.53 -14.04
N ARG A 173 3.50 -6.71 -15.05
CA ARG A 173 3.76 -8.04 -15.65
C ARG A 173 4.31 -9.03 -14.64
N PHE A 174 5.21 -8.57 -13.77
CA PHE A 174 5.75 -9.39 -12.69
C PHE A 174 4.65 -9.82 -11.71
N LEU A 175 3.82 -8.89 -11.24
CA LEU A 175 2.71 -9.20 -10.33
C LEU A 175 1.67 -10.15 -10.97
N GLU A 176 1.25 -9.88 -12.21
CA GLU A 176 0.26 -10.71 -12.91
C GLU A 176 0.80 -12.11 -13.27
N SER A 177 2.12 -12.29 -13.39
CA SER A 177 2.73 -13.61 -13.56
C SER A 177 2.64 -14.48 -12.29
N GLY A 178 2.07 -13.93 -11.22
CA GLY A 178 2.08 -14.51 -9.88
C GLY A 178 3.44 -14.36 -9.19
N ALA A 179 4.27 -13.41 -9.66
CA ALA A 179 5.63 -13.19 -9.17
C ALA A 179 6.45 -14.49 -9.08
N LYS A 180 6.29 -15.36 -10.10
CA LYS A 180 6.97 -16.65 -10.22
C LYS A 180 8.35 -16.51 -10.86
N HIS A 181 9.15 -15.56 -10.39
CA HIS A 181 10.57 -15.56 -10.69
C HIS A 181 11.27 -16.09 -9.43
N GLU A 182 11.97 -17.22 -9.56
CA GLU A 182 12.75 -17.79 -8.49
C GLU A 182 13.73 -16.72 -7.99
N MET A 183 13.54 -16.27 -6.75
CA MET A 183 14.54 -15.46 -6.07
C MET A 183 15.70 -16.40 -5.73
N HIS A 184 16.58 -16.64 -6.71
CA HIS A 184 17.84 -17.30 -6.46
C HIS A 184 18.65 -16.39 -5.53
N HIS A 185 18.71 -16.79 -4.27
CA HIS A 185 19.74 -16.32 -3.36
C HIS A 185 21.07 -16.93 -3.81
N GLU A 186 21.99 -16.10 -4.28
CA GLU A 186 23.43 -16.36 -4.18
C GLU A 186 23.94 -15.86 -2.82
#